data_AF-A0A1R3KAX8-F1
#
_entry.id   AF-A0A1R3KAX8-F1
#
_cell.length_a   1.000
_cell.length_b   1.000
_cell.length_c   1.000
_cell.angle_alpha   90.00
_cell.angle_beta   90.00
_cell.angle_gamma   90.00
#
_symmetry.space_group_name_H-M   'P 1'
#
loop_
_entity.id
_entity.type
_entity.pdbx_description
1 polymer ?
#
loop_
_entity_poly.entity_id
_entity_poly.type
_entity_poly.pdbx_seq_one_letter_code
_entity_poly.pdbx_strand_id
1 'polypeptide(L)'
;ILMMKKELEKDPSLKNENWDRFLSKFKKKNVKTKKVKSKEKKPYTPFPPPQPPSKIDQQLESGEYFLSEKRKLTKKWEEKQEKQAQKTAENKRKREEAFVPPKEPVNHDSNKTETDKEDVAALAKSVK
;
A
#
# COMPACT_ATOMS: atom_id res chain seq x y z
N ILE A 1 30.94 -30.40 2.57
CA ILE A 1 31.76 -31.43 3.26
C ILE A 1 31.82 -32.74 2.46
N LEU A 2 30.73 -33.20 1.84
CA LEU A 2 30.69 -34.48 1.11
C LEU A 2 31.71 -34.57 -0.06
N MET A 3 31.90 -33.50 -0.83
CA MET A 3 32.90 -33.47 -1.93
C MET A 3 34.34 -33.57 -1.41
N MET A 4 34.64 -32.93 -0.27
CA MET A 4 35.98 -32.91 0.31
C MET A 4 36.37 -34.28 0.89
N LYS A 5 35.42 -35.00 1.48
CA LYS A 5 35.62 -36.39 1.91
C LYS A 5 35.91 -37.33 0.72
N LYS A 6 35.18 -37.14 -0.39
CA LYS A 6 35.38 -37.95 -1.61
C LYS A 6 36.74 -37.74 -2.27
N GLU A 7 37.32 -36.54 -2.19
CA GLU A 7 38.68 -36.33 -2.69
C GLU A 7 39.73 -36.95 -1.75
N LEU A 8 39.60 -36.77 -0.43
CA LEU A 8 40.52 -37.38 0.55
C LEU A 8 40.51 -38.93 0.53
N GLU A 9 39.36 -39.53 0.19
CA GLU A 9 39.22 -40.99 0.08
C GLU A 9 39.98 -41.58 -1.12
N LYS A 10 40.15 -40.78 -2.19
CA LYS A 10 40.90 -41.20 -3.38
C LYS A 10 42.41 -41.24 -3.12
N ASP A 11 42.91 -40.46 -2.15
CA ASP A 11 44.33 -40.39 -1.81
C ASP A 11 44.75 -41.62 -0.98
N PRO A 12 45.55 -42.56 -1.54
CA PRO A 12 45.89 -43.81 -0.86
C PRO A 12 46.79 -43.63 0.36
N SER A 13 47.49 -42.51 0.47
CA SER A 13 48.37 -42.18 1.60
C SER A 13 47.60 -41.77 2.86
N LEU A 14 46.43 -41.14 2.72
CA LEU A 14 45.65 -40.61 3.84
C LEU A 14 44.55 -41.57 4.32
N LYS A 15 44.38 -42.74 3.69
CA LYS A 15 43.31 -43.71 4.02
C LYS A 15 43.33 -44.20 5.47
N ASN A 16 44.52 -44.33 6.05
CA ASN A 16 44.70 -44.82 7.42
C ASN A 16 44.78 -43.71 8.47
N GLU A 17 44.62 -42.44 8.06
CA GLU A 17 44.80 -41.27 8.92
C GLU A 17 43.48 -40.54 9.23
N ASN A 18 43.48 -39.73 10.28
CA ASN A 18 42.32 -38.97 10.70
C ASN A 18 42.09 -37.73 9.79
N TRP A 19 40.99 -37.74 9.04
CA TRP A 19 40.61 -36.65 8.12
C TRP A 19 40.07 -35.37 8.79
N ASP A 20 39.92 -35.33 10.12
CA ASP A 20 39.34 -34.18 10.85
C ASP A 20 40.10 -32.86 10.66
N ARG A 21 41.38 -32.91 10.25
CA ARG A 21 42.18 -31.71 9.94
C ARG A 21 41.73 -31.01 8.65
N PHE A 22 41.22 -31.78 7.69
CA PHE A 22 40.79 -31.27 6.39
C PHE A 22 39.30 -30.90 6.41
N LEU A 23 38.51 -31.53 7.29
CA LEU A 23 37.10 -31.23 7.40
C LEU A 23 36.87 -29.91 8.15
N SER A 24 36.02 -29.05 7.60
CA SER A 24 35.61 -27.83 8.28
C SER A 24 34.97 -28.16 9.64
N LYS A 25 35.54 -27.65 10.74
CA LYS A 25 35.00 -27.86 12.08
C LYS A 25 33.64 -27.19 12.22
N PHE A 26 32.58 -27.97 12.19
CA PHE A 26 31.22 -27.47 12.32
C PHE A 26 30.96 -27.01 13.76
N LYS A 27 30.99 -25.69 13.99
CA LYS A 27 30.63 -25.10 15.28
C LYS A 27 29.11 -25.15 15.42
N LYS A 28 28.60 -25.97 16.36
CA LYS A 28 27.17 -26.02 16.67
C LYS A 28 26.74 -24.65 17.23
N LYS A 29 26.08 -23.85 16.39
CA LYS A 29 25.52 -22.56 16.80
C LYS A 29 24.21 -22.82 17.55
N ASN A 30 24.28 -22.96 18.87
CA ASN A 30 23.10 -22.97 19.75
C ASN A 30 22.53 -21.55 19.88
N VAL A 31 22.07 -20.97 18.76
CA VAL A 31 21.46 -19.64 18.76
C VAL A 31 20.11 -19.74 19.45
N LYS A 32 19.91 -18.96 20.51
CA LYS A 32 18.61 -18.86 21.19
C LYS A 32 17.59 -18.32 20.18
N THR A 33 16.63 -19.13 19.78
CA THR A 33 15.50 -18.68 18.96
C THR A 33 14.59 -17.78 19.82
N LYS A 34 14.02 -16.73 19.21
CA LYS A 34 13.08 -15.84 19.91
C LYS A 34 11.89 -16.67 20.38
N LYS A 35 11.65 -16.68 21.70
CA LYS A 35 10.46 -17.30 22.27
C LYS A 35 9.22 -16.58 21.74
N VAL A 36 8.33 -17.31 21.08
CA VAL A 36 7.04 -16.78 20.61
C VAL A 36 6.24 -16.38 21.85
N LYS A 37 5.87 -15.09 21.96
CA LYS A 37 4.97 -14.64 23.02
C LYS A 37 3.63 -15.31 22.79
N SER A 38 3.18 -16.11 23.75
CA SER A 38 1.84 -16.72 23.71
C SER A 38 0.81 -15.61 23.71
N LYS A 39 -0.05 -15.59 22.68
CA LYS A 39 -1.22 -14.72 22.68
C LYS A 39 -2.14 -15.18 23.82
N GLU A 40 -2.62 -14.23 24.61
CA GLU A 40 -3.61 -14.51 25.65
C GLU A 40 -4.83 -15.21 25.03
N LYS A 41 -5.31 -16.26 25.69
CA LYS A 41 -6.46 -17.02 25.21
C LYS A 41 -7.71 -16.16 25.37
N LYS A 42 -8.60 -16.17 24.38
CA LYS A 42 -9.89 -15.49 24.48
C LYS A 42 -10.66 -16.06 25.68
N PRO A 43 -11.35 -15.22 26.47
CA PRO A 43 -12.18 -15.68 27.57
C PRO A 43 -13.22 -16.68 27.06
N TYR A 44 -13.52 -17.70 27.86
CA TYR A 44 -14.49 -18.73 27.50
C TYR A 44 -15.87 -18.10 27.36
N THR A 45 -16.46 -18.23 26.17
CA THR A 45 -17.83 -17.83 25.90
C THR A 45 -18.68 -19.10 25.81
N PRO A 46 -19.73 -19.27 26.64
CA PRO A 46 -20.53 -20.49 26.64
C PRO A 46 -21.39 -20.64 25.37
N PHE A 47 -21.68 -19.52 24.69
CA PHE A 47 -22.43 -19.52 23.44
C PHE A 47 -21.48 -19.59 22.23
N PRO A 48 -21.86 -20.35 21.20
CA PRO A 48 -21.11 -20.35 19.95
C PRO A 48 -21.21 -18.96 19.29
N PRO A 49 -20.22 -18.59 18.45
CA PRO A 49 -20.36 -17.41 17.61
C PRO A 49 -21.56 -17.56 16.65
N PRO A 50 -22.17 -16.45 16.22
CA PRO A 50 -23.25 -16.51 15.23
C PRO A 50 -22.76 -17.15 13.93
N GLN A 51 -23.64 -17.91 13.29
CA GLN A 51 -23.34 -18.50 11.98
C GLN A 51 -23.23 -17.37 10.93
N PRO A 52 -22.28 -17.44 9.98
CA PRO A 52 -22.23 -16.48 8.90
C PRO A 52 -23.50 -16.59 8.04
N PRO A 53 -24.10 -15.46 7.63
CA PRO A 53 -25.33 -15.49 6.83
C PRO A 53 -25.07 -16.12 5.46
N SER A 54 -26.06 -16.86 4.95
CA SER A 54 -25.95 -17.47 3.62
C SER A 54 -25.94 -16.39 2.53
N LYS A 55 -25.49 -16.74 1.32
CA LYS A 55 -25.53 -15.81 0.18
C LYS A 55 -26.95 -15.35 -0.13
N ILE A 56 -27.94 -16.21 0.09
CA ILE A 56 -29.36 -15.90 -0.11
C ILE A 56 -29.80 -14.87 0.94
N ASP A 57 -29.46 -15.08 2.21
CA ASP A 57 -29.82 -14.16 3.30
C ASP A 57 -29.22 -12.77 3.08
N GLN A 58 -27.95 -12.70 2.66
CA GLN A 58 -27.30 -11.42 2.33
C GLN A 58 -28.00 -10.68 1.18
N GLN A 59 -28.47 -11.42 0.17
CA GLN A 59 -29.20 -10.86 -0.97
C GLN A 59 -30.63 -10.43 -0.59
N LEU A 60 -31.26 -11.13 0.36
CA LEU A 60 -32.57 -10.78 0.89
C LEU A 60 -32.46 -9.53 1.78
N GLU A 61 -31.46 -9.47 2.66
CA GLU A 61 -31.17 -8.32 3.51
C GLU A 61 -30.85 -7.06 2.69
N SER A 62 -30.07 -7.20 1.61
CA SER A 62 -29.78 -6.08 0.69
C SER A 62 -30.95 -5.72 -0.23
N GLY A 63 -32.01 -6.54 -0.27
CA GLY A 63 -33.13 -6.42 -1.21
C GLY A 63 -32.76 -6.69 -2.67
N GLU A 64 -31.51 -7.09 -2.96
CA GLU A 64 -31.05 -7.38 -4.32
C GLU A 64 -31.61 -8.69 -4.87
N TYR A 65 -32.03 -9.61 -3.99
CA TYR A 65 -32.57 -10.91 -4.38
C TYR A 65 -33.76 -10.78 -5.36
N PHE A 66 -34.64 -9.81 -5.12
CA PHE A 66 -35.84 -9.58 -5.91
C PHE A 66 -35.61 -8.71 -7.16
N LEU A 67 -34.44 -8.09 -7.30
CA LEU A 67 -34.14 -7.29 -8.48
C LEU A 67 -33.84 -8.19 -9.69
N SER A 68 -34.43 -7.87 -10.84
CA SER A 68 -34.06 -8.51 -12.11
C SER A 68 -32.60 -8.22 -12.46
N GLU A 69 -31.92 -9.15 -13.13
CA GLU A 69 -30.53 -8.97 -13.58
C GLU A 69 -30.33 -7.68 -14.39
N LYS A 70 -31.32 -7.28 -15.20
CA LYS A 70 -31.28 -6.01 -15.96
C LYS A 70 -31.11 -4.79 -15.05
N ARG A 71 -31.85 -4.72 -13.93
CA ARG A 71 -31.75 -3.63 -12.95
C ARG A 71 -30.43 -3.65 -12.18
N LYS A 72 -29.88 -4.84 -11.91
CA LYS A 72 -28.54 -4.97 -11.30
C LYS A 72 -27.46 -4.43 -12.24
N LEU A 73 -27.58 -4.72 -13.54
CA LEU A 73 -26.64 -4.25 -14.56
C LEU A 73 -26.70 -2.73 -14.74
N THR A 74 -27.90 -2.13 -14.78
CA THR A 74 -28.03 -0.66 -14.88
C THR A 74 -27.41 0.02 -13.67
N LYS A 75 -27.69 -0.45 -12.44
CA LYS A 75 -27.11 0.09 -11.21
C LYS A 75 -25.57 0.00 -11.21
N LYS A 76 -25.02 -1.15 -11.63
CA LYS A 76 -23.55 -1.33 -11.78
C LYS A 76 -22.97 -0.40 -12.84
N TRP A 77 -23.71 -0.08 -13.89
CA TRP A 77 -23.26 0.84 -14.93
C TRP A 77 -23.25 2.28 -14.43
N GLU A 78 -24.31 2.70 -13.76
CA GLU A 78 -24.42 4.00 -13.09
C GLU A 78 -23.27 4.21 -12.09
N GLU A 79 -23.00 3.22 -11.22
CA GLU A 79 -21.89 3.28 -10.26
C GLU A 79 -20.51 3.45 -10.95
N LYS A 80 -20.30 2.80 -12.09
CA LYS A 80 -19.07 2.96 -12.87
C LYS A 80 -18.97 4.37 -13.47
N GLN A 81 -20.08 4.91 -13.97
CA GLN A 81 -20.13 6.27 -14.51
C GLN A 81 -19.85 7.31 -13.43
N GLU A 82 -20.44 7.16 -12.25
CA GLU A 82 -20.17 8.05 -11.10
C GLU A 82 -18.70 8.00 -10.68
N LYS A 83 -18.13 6.79 -10.56
CA LYS A 83 -16.69 6.63 -10.24
C LYS A 83 -15.79 7.26 -11.31
N GLN A 84 -16.17 7.13 -12.58
CA GLN A 84 -15.44 7.76 -13.68
C GLN A 84 -15.54 9.29 -13.61
N ALA A 85 -16.72 9.84 -13.36
CA ALA A 85 -16.93 11.27 -13.20
C ALA A 85 -16.13 11.83 -12.01
N GLN A 86 -16.13 11.14 -10.87
CA GLN A 86 -15.34 11.51 -9.69
C GLN A 86 -13.84 11.56 -9.99
N LYS A 87 -13.29 10.53 -10.67
CA LYS A 87 -11.87 10.51 -11.05
C LYS A 87 -11.51 11.61 -12.04
N THR A 88 -12.39 11.87 -13.01
CA THR A 88 -12.18 12.97 -13.96
C THR A 88 -12.16 14.31 -13.24
N ALA A 89 -13.07 14.53 -12.30
CA ALA A 89 -13.10 15.74 -11.47
C ALA A 89 -11.84 15.87 -10.60
N GLU A 90 -11.39 14.79 -9.96
CA GLU A 90 -10.15 14.77 -9.17
C GLU A 90 -8.93 15.08 -10.03
N ASN A 91 -8.82 14.48 -11.21
CA ASN A 91 -7.71 14.73 -12.14
C ASN A 91 -7.73 16.17 -12.67
N LYS A 92 -8.92 16.73 -12.90
CA LYS A 92 -9.08 18.14 -13.29
C LYS A 92 -8.59 19.06 -12.17
N ARG A 93 -9.00 18.82 -10.91
CA ARG A 93 -8.52 19.58 -9.74
C ARG A 93 -7.01 19.53 -9.61
N LYS A 94 -6.40 18.34 -9.69
CA LYS A 94 -4.94 18.17 -9.66
C LYS A 94 -4.23 18.93 -10.77
N ARG A 95 -4.82 18.97 -11.97
CA ARG A 95 -4.25 19.73 -13.10
C ARG A 95 -4.33 21.23 -12.88
N GLU A 96 -5.45 21.72 -12.35
CA GLU A 96 -5.65 23.13 -12.01
C GLU A 96 -4.69 23.55 -10.90
N GLU A 97 -4.56 22.76 -9.83
CA GLU A 97 -3.59 22.99 -8.74
C GLU A 97 -2.15 23.06 -9.25
N ALA A 98 -1.75 22.18 -10.18
CA ALA A 98 -0.43 22.21 -10.79
C ALA A 98 -0.18 23.45 -11.68
N PHE A 99 -1.25 24.10 -12.15
CA PHE A 99 -1.17 25.31 -12.98
C PHE A 99 -1.24 26.59 -12.16
N VAL A 100 -1.57 26.51 -10.86
CA VAL A 100 -1.49 27.65 -9.95
C VAL A 100 -0.03 27.85 -9.56
N PRO A 101 0.56 29.02 -9.86
CA PRO A 101 1.93 29.30 -9.47
C PRO A 101 2.07 29.27 -7.93
N PRO A 102 3.23 28.82 -7.40
CA PRO A 102 3.49 28.80 -5.96
C PRO A 102 3.28 30.18 -5.36
N LYS A 103 2.62 30.24 -4.20
CA LYS A 103 2.43 31.51 -3.49
C LYS A 103 3.80 32.02 -3.02
N GLU A 104 4.19 33.17 -3.53
CA GLU A 104 5.43 33.82 -3.14
C GLU A 104 5.43 34.13 -1.64
N PRO A 105 6.58 34.01 -0.95
CA PRO A 105 6.71 34.46 0.43
C PRO A 105 6.48 35.97 0.49
N VAL A 106 5.69 36.43 1.45
CA VAL A 106 5.42 37.85 1.67
C VAL A 106 6.72 38.49 2.16
N ASN A 107 7.48 39.10 1.26
CA ASN A 107 8.57 39.99 1.64
C ASN A 107 7.95 41.26 2.20
N HIS A 108 8.20 41.54 3.48
CA HIS A 108 7.65 42.68 4.20
C HIS A 108 8.40 43.97 3.84
N ASP A 109 8.41 44.38 2.56
CA ASP A 109 8.93 45.68 2.12
C ASP A 109 7.76 46.60 1.74
N SER A 110 7.32 47.39 2.72
CA SER A 110 6.12 48.23 2.70
C SER A 110 6.27 49.55 1.90
N ASN A 111 6.73 49.52 0.64
CA ASN A 111 6.87 50.77 -0.13
C ASN A 111 6.65 50.66 -1.66
N LYS A 112 6.04 49.59 -2.18
CA LYS A 112 5.88 49.40 -3.65
C LYS A 112 4.52 48.84 -4.09
N THR A 113 3.41 49.16 -3.41
CA THR A 113 2.09 48.59 -3.77
C THR A 113 1.04 49.61 -4.22
N GLU A 114 1.36 50.91 -4.19
CA GLU A 114 0.42 51.98 -4.57
C GLU A 114 0.60 52.40 -6.04
N THR A 115 1.84 52.49 -6.55
CA THR A 115 2.12 52.94 -7.93
C THR A 115 1.59 51.99 -9.00
N ASP A 116 1.72 50.68 -8.80
CA ASP A 116 1.41 49.69 -9.85
C ASP A 116 -0.11 49.49 -10.05
N LYS A 117 -0.94 49.90 -9.08
CA LYS A 117 -2.41 49.83 -9.19
C LYS A 117 -2.99 51.01 -9.97
N GLU A 118 -2.33 52.17 -9.92
CA GLU A 118 -2.78 53.38 -10.61
C GLU A 118 -2.59 53.26 -12.13
N ASP A 119 -1.47 52.65 -12.57
CA ASP A 119 -1.17 52.46 -14.00
C ASP A 119 -2.13 51.49 -14.69
N VAL A 120 -2.53 50.41 -14.02
CA VAL A 120 -3.50 49.43 -14.57
C VAL A 120 -4.90 50.05 -14.65
N ALA A 121 -5.27 50.88 -13.67
CA ALA A 121 -6.56 51.59 -13.68
C ALA A 121 -6.60 52.71 -14.73
N ALA A 122 -5.47 53.36 -15.03
CA ALA A 122 -5.36 54.35 -16.09
C ALA A 122 -5.49 53.71 -17.48
N LEU A 123 -4.87 52.55 -17.70
CA LEU A 123 -4.96 51.80 -18.96
C LEU A 123 -6.38 51.25 -19.23
N ALA A 124 -7.10 50.84 -18.19
CA ALA A 124 -8.50 50.38 -18.35
C ALA A 124 -9.47 51.52 -18.71
N LYS A 125 -9.15 52.76 -18.36
CA LYS A 125 -9.99 53.94 -18.68
C LYS A 125 -9.75 54.49 -20.08
N SER A 126 -8.59 54.24 -20.69
CA SER A 126 -8.25 54.73 -22.04
C SER A 126 -8.80 53.87 -23.18
N VAL A 127 -9.43 52.73 -22.87
CA VAL A 127 -10.03 51.80 -23.84
C VAL A 127 -11.55 51.98 -23.94
N LYS A 128 -12.11 53.04 -23.33
CA LYS A 128 -13.54 53.35 -23.36
C LYS A 128 -13.86 54.61 -24.15
#